data_AF-A0A2R6CHH6-F1
#
_entry.id   AF-A0A2R6CHH6-F1
#
_cell.length_a   1.000
_cell.length_b   1.000
_cell.length_c   1.000
_cell.angle_alpha   90.00
_cell.angle_beta   90.00
_cell.angle_gamma   90.00
#
_symmetry.space_group_name_H-M   'P 1'
#
loop_
_entity.id
_entity.type
_entity.pdbx_description
1 polymer ?
#
loop_
_entity_poly.entity_id
_entity_poly.type
_entity_poly.pdbx_seq_one_letter_code
_entity_poly.pdbx_strand_id
1 'polypeptide(L)'
;MTEAAVEATGGLAEPLGWLVLAAFLAGVALEAVGRREPARLTLVGAWLGFAAYRRDLFALSRAIAFMGLFYAPIVAIDPVREWLILVVTGHTALAMDLLGYTPPVVTEISELAGRPEIEAGDTIPKPDAFENTFVFFPAEYTDVRITYTIIVACTGIGSMAVVAGLVAAVRAPLSRKLLAAGIALPIIYVLNIVRNVFIGVSYGNQYAHFFPDVTMTLFGLDNPVRVSYIWADRIFAQLGSVVAMVLIIWLVVRILPEVMGPIEDLLYLLTGEEYDLASALNLGPDETTADPDAAD
;
A
#
# COMPACT_ATOMS: atom_id res chain seq x y z
N MET A 1 34.47 23.77 -20.41
CA MET A 1 34.93 22.44 -19.94
C MET A 1 33.82 21.57 -19.38
N THR A 2 32.65 22.14 -19.04
CA THR A 2 31.49 21.41 -18.49
C THR A 2 30.61 20.76 -19.55
N GLU A 3 30.37 21.39 -20.72
CA GLU A 3 29.59 20.78 -21.81
C GLU A 3 30.23 19.51 -22.41
N ALA A 4 31.55 19.52 -22.63
CA ALA A 4 32.26 18.37 -23.18
C ALA A 4 32.30 17.15 -22.23
N ALA A 5 32.16 17.37 -20.92
CA ALA A 5 32.08 16.30 -19.92
C ALA A 5 30.68 15.66 -19.90
N VAL A 6 29.62 16.45 -20.12
CA VAL A 6 28.23 15.98 -20.22
C VAL A 6 28.00 15.18 -21.51
N GLU A 7 28.57 15.63 -22.63
CA GLU A 7 28.49 14.93 -23.93
C GLU A 7 29.28 13.60 -23.91
N ALA A 8 30.42 13.56 -23.24
CA ALA A 8 31.20 12.34 -23.05
C ALA A 8 30.51 11.29 -22.15
N THR A 9 29.69 11.72 -21.18
CA THR A 9 28.88 10.81 -20.35
C THR A 9 27.64 10.29 -21.08
N GLY A 10 27.07 11.05 -22.03
CA GLY A 10 25.96 10.61 -22.88
C GLY A 10 26.37 9.54 -23.90
N GLY A 11 27.54 9.68 -24.52
CA GLY A 11 28.01 8.78 -25.58
C GLY A 11 28.37 7.35 -25.13
N LEU A 12 28.68 7.16 -23.84
CA LEU A 12 28.94 5.83 -23.24
C LEU A 12 27.68 5.18 -22.68
N ALA A 13 26.61 5.96 -22.45
CA ALA A 13 25.39 5.47 -21.86
C ALA A 13 24.56 4.65 -22.88
N GLU A 14 24.38 5.18 -24.08
CA GLU A 14 23.70 4.48 -25.20
C GLU A 14 24.21 3.06 -25.46
N PRO A 15 25.51 2.80 -25.69
CA PRO A 15 26.00 1.46 -26.02
C PRO A 15 25.80 0.45 -24.89
N LEU A 16 25.82 0.90 -23.63
CA LEU A 16 25.65 0.05 -22.45
C LEU A 16 24.17 -0.37 -22.27
N GLY A 17 23.23 0.54 -22.54
CA GLY A 17 21.80 0.22 -22.57
C GLY A 17 21.44 -0.83 -23.64
N TRP A 18 22.01 -0.69 -24.85
CA TRP A 18 21.85 -1.67 -25.93
C TRP A 18 22.47 -3.03 -25.60
N LEU A 19 23.62 -3.05 -24.89
CA LEU A 19 24.25 -4.29 -24.42
C LEU A 19 23.38 -5.03 -23.38
N VAL A 20 22.77 -4.29 -22.45
CA VAL A 20 21.84 -4.86 -21.45
C VAL A 20 20.60 -5.43 -22.12
N LEU A 21 20.00 -4.69 -23.06
CA LEU A 21 18.85 -5.17 -23.84
C LEU A 21 19.20 -6.42 -24.65
N ALA A 22 20.35 -6.42 -25.32
CA ALA A 22 20.85 -7.58 -26.06
C ALA A 22 21.07 -8.80 -25.15
N ALA A 23 21.54 -8.59 -23.92
CA ALA A 23 21.70 -9.66 -22.93
C ALA A 23 20.35 -10.24 -22.47
N PHE A 24 19.32 -9.39 -22.28
CA PHE A 24 17.96 -9.88 -22.00
C PHE A 24 17.39 -10.71 -23.14
N LEU A 25 17.50 -10.23 -24.39
CA LEU A 25 17.03 -10.94 -25.58
C LEU A 25 17.79 -12.26 -25.77
N ALA A 26 19.09 -12.29 -25.52
CA ALA A 26 19.89 -13.51 -25.57
C ALA A 26 19.46 -14.52 -24.48
N GLY A 27 19.16 -14.05 -23.27
CA GLY A 27 18.63 -14.89 -22.19
C GLY A 27 17.30 -15.56 -22.56
N VAL A 28 16.37 -14.79 -23.14
CA VAL A 28 15.07 -15.30 -23.62
C VAL A 28 15.24 -16.30 -24.77
N ALA A 29 16.14 -16.03 -25.72
CA ALA A 29 16.43 -16.95 -26.81
C ALA A 29 17.06 -18.26 -26.31
N LEU A 30 17.94 -18.21 -25.30
CA LEU A 30 18.54 -19.39 -24.69
C LEU A 30 17.50 -20.26 -23.95
N GLU A 31 16.52 -19.62 -23.32
CA GLU A 31 15.40 -20.31 -22.67
C GLU A 31 14.48 -20.99 -23.69
N ALA A 32 14.20 -20.32 -24.82
CA ALA A 32 13.41 -20.89 -25.91
C ALA A 32 14.06 -22.12 -26.56
N VAL A 33 15.39 -22.23 -26.55
CA VAL A 33 16.15 -23.38 -27.04
C VAL A 33 16.41 -24.44 -25.94
N GLY A 34 15.80 -24.28 -24.76
CA GLY A 34 15.86 -25.25 -23.66
C GLY A 34 17.17 -25.24 -22.86
N ARG A 35 18.05 -24.25 -23.06
CA ARG A 35 19.33 -24.14 -22.35
C ARG A 35 19.18 -23.34 -21.06
N ARG A 36 18.53 -23.96 -20.06
CA ARG A 36 18.09 -23.31 -18.80
C ARG A 36 19.22 -22.71 -17.95
N GLU A 37 20.36 -23.40 -17.82
CA GLU A 37 21.48 -22.91 -17.00
C GLU A 37 22.17 -21.67 -17.60
N PRO A 38 22.57 -21.64 -18.88
CA PRO A 38 23.13 -20.42 -19.49
C PRO A 38 22.08 -19.32 -19.62
N ALA A 39 20.80 -19.63 -19.88
CA ALA A 39 19.73 -18.62 -19.87
C ALA A 39 19.65 -17.90 -18.51
N ARG A 40 19.68 -18.67 -17.40
CA ARG A 40 19.68 -18.11 -16.04
C ARG A 40 20.89 -17.22 -15.79
N LEU A 41 22.09 -17.65 -16.16
CA LEU A 41 23.32 -16.86 -15.97
C LEU A 41 23.32 -15.58 -16.81
N THR A 42 22.85 -15.66 -18.07
CA THR A 42 22.76 -14.51 -18.97
C THR A 42 21.71 -13.50 -18.49
N LEU A 43 20.55 -13.97 -18.01
CA LEU A 43 19.51 -13.10 -17.44
C LEU A 43 19.96 -12.45 -16.13
N VAL A 44 20.67 -13.18 -15.25
CA VAL A 44 21.26 -12.62 -14.04
C VAL A 44 22.33 -11.58 -14.38
N GLY A 45 23.18 -11.85 -15.38
CA GLY A 45 24.18 -10.89 -15.87
C GLY A 45 23.54 -9.64 -16.48
N ALA A 46 22.46 -9.79 -17.26
CA ALA A 46 21.69 -8.68 -17.81
C ALA A 46 21.07 -7.82 -16.69
N TRP A 47 20.53 -8.46 -15.65
CA TRP A 47 20.03 -7.79 -14.46
C TRP A 47 21.11 -7.03 -13.70
N LEU A 48 22.28 -7.62 -13.50
CA LEU A 48 23.43 -6.98 -12.84
C LEU A 48 24.00 -5.82 -13.67
N GLY A 49 23.97 -5.93 -15.01
CA GLY A 49 24.37 -4.87 -15.94
C GLY A 49 23.36 -3.72 -15.97
N PHE A 50 22.06 -4.03 -16.02
CA PHE A 50 20.98 -3.05 -15.92
C PHE A 50 21.05 -2.27 -14.62
N ALA A 51 21.21 -3.01 -13.52
CA ALA A 51 21.54 -2.49 -12.21
C ALA A 51 22.75 -1.55 -12.31
N ALA A 52 23.94 -2.01 -12.69
CA ALA A 52 25.14 -1.18 -12.73
C ALA A 52 25.02 0.09 -13.61
N TYR A 53 24.22 0.04 -14.67
CA TYR A 53 24.05 1.09 -15.68
C TYR A 53 23.19 2.29 -15.23
N ARG A 54 22.11 2.07 -14.48
CA ARG A 54 21.24 3.16 -13.97
C ARG A 54 21.27 3.18 -12.45
N ARG A 55 22.26 3.91 -11.88
CA ARG A 55 22.43 4.03 -10.43
C ARG A 55 21.25 4.71 -9.72
N ASP A 56 20.46 5.50 -10.45
CA ASP A 56 19.36 6.30 -9.89
C ASP A 56 18.08 5.46 -9.67
N LEU A 57 17.62 4.70 -10.67
CA LEU A 57 16.39 3.87 -10.56
C LEU A 57 16.49 2.64 -9.63
N PHE A 58 17.66 2.38 -9.04
CA PHE A 58 17.80 1.30 -8.08
C PHE A 58 17.01 1.51 -6.80
N ALA A 59 16.87 2.75 -6.35
CA ALA A 59 16.23 3.03 -5.07
C ALA A 59 14.75 2.66 -5.17
N LEU A 60 14.08 3.12 -6.23
CA LEU A 60 12.71 2.74 -6.57
C LEU A 60 12.56 1.22 -6.81
N SER A 61 13.43 0.62 -7.63
CA SER A 61 13.38 -0.82 -7.92
C SER A 61 13.57 -1.68 -6.66
N ARG A 62 14.48 -1.26 -5.77
CA ARG A 62 14.74 -1.89 -4.48
C ARG A 62 13.58 -1.70 -3.50
N ALA A 63 12.91 -0.55 -3.53
CA ALA A 63 11.71 -0.31 -2.74
C ALA A 63 10.57 -1.25 -3.15
N ILE A 64 10.35 -1.43 -4.46
CA ILE A 64 9.36 -2.40 -4.97
C ILE A 64 9.74 -3.83 -4.58
N ALA A 65 11.02 -4.20 -4.70
CA ALA A 65 11.48 -5.53 -4.30
C ALA A 65 11.27 -5.80 -2.80
N PHE A 66 11.59 -4.84 -1.94
CA PHE A 66 11.35 -4.96 -0.50
C PHE A 66 9.85 -4.93 -0.14
N MET A 67 9.04 -4.11 -0.82
CA MET A 67 7.59 -4.15 -0.67
C MET A 67 7.06 -5.54 -0.99
N GLY A 68 7.49 -6.13 -2.12
CA GLY A 68 7.16 -7.50 -2.49
C GLY A 68 7.61 -8.51 -1.44
N LEU A 69 8.81 -8.33 -0.88
CA LEU A 69 9.33 -9.20 0.20
C LEU A 69 8.46 -9.17 1.46
N PHE A 70 7.87 -8.02 1.81
CA PHE A 70 6.97 -7.91 2.96
C PHE A 70 5.55 -8.40 2.65
N TYR A 71 5.04 -8.12 1.44
CA TYR A 71 3.65 -8.42 1.06
C TYR A 71 3.44 -9.87 0.61
N ALA A 72 4.37 -10.41 -0.18
CA ALA A 72 4.22 -11.72 -0.82
C ALA A 72 4.05 -12.88 0.18
N PRO A 73 4.80 -12.97 1.29
CA PRO A 73 4.61 -14.05 2.26
C PRO A 73 3.20 -14.09 2.84
N ILE A 74 2.58 -12.93 3.03
CA ILE A 74 1.24 -12.81 3.64
C ILE A 74 0.16 -13.26 2.67
N VAL A 75 0.34 -13.05 1.37
CA VAL A 75 -0.62 -13.53 0.36
C VAL A 75 -0.37 -15.00 0.03
N ALA A 76 0.89 -15.44 -0.02
CA ALA A 76 1.29 -16.77 -0.46
C ALA A 76 1.16 -17.86 0.61
N ILE A 77 1.21 -17.51 1.91
CA ILE A 77 1.19 -18.48 3.02
C ILE A 77 -0.17 -18.36 3.73
N ASP A 78 -1.05 -19.34 3.49
CA ASP A 78 -2.42 -19.32 4.01
C ASP A 78 -2.50 -19.14 5.54
N PRO A 79 -1.71 -19.84 6.38
CA PRO A 79 -1.73 -19.63 7.83
C PRO A 79 -1.36 -18.20 8.25
N VAL A 80 -0.43 -17.55 7.54
CA VAL A 80 -0.02 -16.17 7.83
C VAL A 80 -1.12 -15.20 7.43
N ARG A 81 -1.74 -15.45 6.27
CA ARG A 81 -2.88 -14.69 5.77
C ARG A 81 -4.05 -14.72 6.75
N GLU A 82 -4.44 -15.92 7.16
CA GLU A 82 -5.51 -16.19 8.10
C GLU A 82 -5.24 -15.52 9.45
N TRP A 83 -4.05 -15.74 10.02
CA TRP A 83 -3.64 -15.13 11.28
C TRP A 83 -3.79 -13.60 11.23
N LEU A 84 -3.31 -12.95 10.18
CA LEU A 84 -3.39 -11.50 10.05
C LEU A 84 -4.84 -11.01 9.95
N ILE A 85 -5.68 -11.71 9.18
CA ILE A 85 -7.11 -11.42 9.06
C ILE A 85 -7.81 -11.53 10.42
N LEU A 86 -7.54 -12.59 11.18
CA LEU A 86 -8.15 -12.82 12.49
C LEU A 86 -7.69 -11.78 13.53
N VAL A 87 -6.40 -11.43 13.53
CA VAL A 87 -5.88 -10.35 14.40
C VAL A 87 -6.56 -9.02 14.11
N VAL A 88 -6.65 -8.64 12.82
CA VAL A 88 -7.31 -7.39 12.42
C VAL A 88 -8.81 -7.43 12.73
N THR A 89 -9.47 -8.57 12.54
CA THR A 89 -10.87 -8.75 12.91
C THR A 89 -11.06 -8.55 14.41
N GLY A 90 -10.26 -9.22 15.24
CA GLY A 90 -10.34 -9.10 16.70
C GLY A 90 -10.13 -7.67 17.20
N HIS A 91 -9.12 -6.96 16.68
CA HIS A 91 -8.91 -5.56 17.05
C HIS A 91 -10.01 -4.64 16.51
N THR A 92 -10.61 -4.93 15.35
CA THR A 92 -11.76 -4.19 14.83
C THR A 92 -12.99 -4.43 15.72
N ALA A 93 -13.24 -5.67 16.14
CA ALA A 93 -14.33 -6.03 17.04
C ALA A 93 -14.18 -5.34 18.41
N LEU A 94 -12.97 -5.38 18.97
CA LEU A 94 -12.64 -4.67 20.22
C LEU A 94 -12.90 -3.17 20.10
N ALA A 95 -12.48 -2.55 19.01
CA ALA A 95 -12.68 -1.13 18.79
C ALA A 95 -14.16 -0.76 18.58
N MET A 96 -14.95 -1.63 17.92
CA MET A 96 -16.40 -1.48 17.81
C MET A 96 -17.09 -1.57 19.18
N ASP A 97 -16.72 -2.56 20.00
CA ASP A 97 -17.26 -2.76 21.35
C ASP A 97 -17.01 -1.55 22.25
N LEU A 98 -15.79 -0.99 22.20
CA LEU A 98 -15.44 0.25 22.91
C LEU A 98 -16.31 1.46 22.50
N LEU A 99 -16.88 1.44 21.30
CA LEU A 99 -17.79 2.46 20.78
C LEU A 99 -19.27 2.12 21.03
N GLY A 100 -19.57 1.00 21.70
CA GLY A 100 -20.92 0.53 21.98
C GLY A 100 -21.57 -0.30 20.87
N TYR A 101 -20.79 -0.75 19.88
CA TYR A 101 -21.26 -1.61 18.80
C TYR A 101 -20.81 -3.05 19.01
N THR A 102 -21.75 -3.98 19.17
CA THR A 102 -21.47 -5.41 19.39
C THR A 102 -22.05 -6.29 18.27
N PRO A 103 -21.63 -6.11 17.01
CA PRO A 103 -22.05 -7.00 15.93
C PRO A 103 -21.49 -8.41 16.15
N PRO A 104 -22.28 -9.47 15.98
CA PRO A 104 -21.74 -10.84 15.96
C PRO A 104 -20.71 -10.99 14.85
N VAL A 105 -19.61 -11.67 15.18
CA VAL A 105 -18.57 -12.10 14.24
C VAL A 105 -18.75 -13.60 14.03
N VAL A 106 -18.78 -14.05 12.78
CA VAL A 106 -19.14 -15.44 12.47
C VAL A 106 -18.17 -16.10 11.50
N THR A 107 -17.99 -17.41 11.65
CA THR A 107 -17.33 -18.23 10.63
C THR A 107 -18.29 -18.54 9.49
N GLU A 108 -19.54 -18.88 9.84
CA GLU A 108 -20.65 -19.20 8.93
C GLU A 108 -21.97 -18.58 9.43
N ILE A 109 -22.93 -18.32 8.54
CA ILE A 109 -24.26 -17.82 8.96
C ILE A 109 -25.05 -18.87 9.74
N SER A 110 -24.77 -20.16 9.53
CA SER A 110 -25.38 -21.26 10.27
C SER A 110 -25.26 -21.09 11.80
N GLU A 111 -24.21 -20.40 12.27
CA GLU A 111 -23.97 -20.06 13.68
C GLU A 111 -25.01 -19.07 14.27
N LEU A 112 -25.67 -18.29 13.41
CA LEU A 112 -26.72 -17.36 13.80
C LEU A 112 -28.13 -17.98 13.70
N ALA A 113 -28.23 -19.29 13.46
CA ALA A 113 -29.50 -20.00 13.42
C ALA A 113 -30.28 -19.80 14.73
N GLY A 114 -31.54 -19.37 14.62
CA GLY A 114 -32.41 -19.06 15.76
C GLY A 114 -32.52 -17.57 16.09
N ARG A 115 -31.78 -16.69 15.41
CA ARG A 115 -32.12 -15.27 15.37
C ARG A 115 -33.41 -15.05 14.58
N PRO A 116 -34.35 -14.22 15.07
CA PRO A 116 -35.63 -14.01 14.38
C PRO A 116 -35.46 -13.41 12.98
N GLU A 117 -34.33 -12.75 12.71
CA GLU A 117 -33.99 -12.14 11.42
C GLU A 117 -33.33 -13.11 10.41
N ILE A 118 -33.11 -14.39 10.76
CA ILE A 118 -32.45 -15.38 9.89
C ILE A 118 -33.35 -16.57 9.60
N GLU A 119 -33.66 -16.77 8.32
CA GLU A 119 -34.44 -17.91 7.85
C GLU A 119 -33.63 -19.23 7.88
N ALA A 120 -34.32 -20.34 8.11
CA ALA A 120 -33.70 -21.66 8.11
C ALA A 120 -33.18 -22.02 6.71
N GLY A 121 -31.87 -22.28 6.60
CA GLY A 121 -31.20 -22.63 5.35
C GLY A 121 -30.51 -21.45 4.64
N ASP A 122 -30.48 -20.28 5.28
CA ASP A 122 -29.78 -19.11 4.78
C ASP A 122 -28.24 -19.27 4.85
N THR A 123 -27.57 -19.12 3.70
CA THR A 123 -26.12 -19.27 3.58
C THR A 123 -25.53 -18.12 2.75
N ILE A 124 -24.43 -17.51 3.21
CA ILE A 124 -23.56 -16.71 2.35
C ILE A 124 -22.47 -17.64 1.83
N PRO A 125 -22.22 -17.69 0.51
CA PRO A 125 -21.04 -18.34 -0.04
C PRO A 125 -19.82 -17.63 0.53
N LYS A 126 -19.17 -18.24 1.52
CA LYS A 126 -17.93 -17.75 2.08
C LYS A 126 -16.80 -18.59 1.50
N PRO A 127 -15.88 -17.99 0.72
CA PRO A 127 -14.78 -18.74 0.10
C PRO A 127 -13.92 -19.47 1.13
N ASP A 128 -13.75 -18.85 2.31
CA ASP A 128 -12.92 -19.34 3.41
C ASP A 128 -13.67 -19.25 4.75
N ALA A 129 -13.69 -20.33 5.55
CA ALA A 129 -14.42 -20.43 6.82
C ALA A 129 -13.67 -19.78 8.02
N PHE A 130 -13.32 -18.49 7.92
CA PHE A 130 -12.66 -17.74 9.00
C PHE A 130 -13.65 -16.95 9.86
N GLU A 131 -13.39 -16.72 11.15
CA GLU A 131 -14.21 -15.81 11.97
C GLU A 131 -13.87 -14.34 11.67
N ASN A 132 -14.26 -13.85 10.48
CA ASN A 132 -13.87 -12.54 9.94
C ASN A 132 -15.04 -11.73 9.36
N THR A 133 -16.28 -12.17 9.58
CA THR A 133 -17.48 -11.52 9.03
C THR A 133 -18.33 -10.97 10.16
N PHE A 134 -18.46 -9.64 10.19
CA PHE A 134 -19.40 -8.93 11.05
C PHE A 134 -20.80 -8.94 10.41
N VAL A 135 -21.81 -9.28 11.19
CA VAL A 135 -23.21 -9.28 10.74
C VAL A 135 -24.00 -8.21 11.47
N PHE A 136 -24.69 -7.36 10.71
CA PHE A 136 -25.50 -6.26 11.20
C PHE A 136 -26.95 -6.44 10.77
N PHE A 137 -27.85 -6.00 11.65
CA PHE A 137 -29.30 -6.02 11.47
C PHE A 137 -29.81 -4.58 11.60
N PRO A 138 -29.78 -3.79 10.52
CA PRO A 138 -30.18 -2.39 10.54
C PRO A 138 -31.67 -2.25 10.89
N ALA A 139 -32.01 -1.36 11.83
CA ALA A 139 -33.40 -1.14 12.25
C ALA A 139 -34.31 -0.61 11.14
N GLU A 140 -33.74 0.04 10.12
CA GLU A 140 -34.46 0.60 8.97
C GLU A 140 -34.83 -0.46 7.92
N TYR A 141 -34.13 -1.61 7.90
CA TYR A 141 -34.39 -2.71 6.98
C TYR A 141 -34.51 -4.04 7.75
N THR A 142 -35.68 -4.27 8.34
CA THR A 142 -35.95 -5.43 9.22
C THR A 142 -35.69 -6.78 8.56
N ASP A 143 -35.86 -6.88 7.24
CA ASP A 143 -35.71 -8.12 6.46
C ASP A 143 -34.35 -8.22 5.75
N VAL A 144 -33.44 -7.25 5.96
CA VAL A 144 -32.14 -7.21 5.28
C VAL A 144 -31.01 -7.27 6.29
N ARG A 145 -30.21 -8.32 6.21
CA ARG A 145 -28.93 -8.40 6.92
C ARG A 145 -27.81 -7.77 6.10
N ILE A 146 -26.86 -7.16 6.79
CA ILE A 146 -25.65 -6.59 6.18
C ILE A 146 -24.44 -7.32 6.71
N THR A 147 -23.57 -7.76 5.81
CA THR A 147 -22.30 -8.38 6.17
C THR A 147 -21.11 -7.52 5.79
N TYR A 148 -20.16 -7.42 6.71
CA TYR A 148 -18.89 -6.74 6.50
C TYR A 148 -17.76 -7.71 6.82
N THR A 149 -17.01 -8.12 5.80
CA THR A 149 -15.96 -9.15 5.92
C THR A 149 -14.58 -8.54 5.81
N ILE A 150 -13.72 -8.83 6.77
CA ILE A 150 -12.31 -8.44 6.76
C ILE A 150 -11.52 -9.40 5.87
N ILE A 151 -10.90 -8.86 4.82
CA ILE A 151 -10.00 -9.60 3.92
C ILE A 151 -8.59 -9.01 3.98
N VAL A 152 -7.63 -9.58 3.25
CA VAL A 152 -6.23 -9.08 3.22
C VAL A 152 -6.15 -7.57 2.92
N ALA A 153 -6.97 -7.07 2.00
CA ALA A 153 -7.01 -5.65 1.66
C ALA A 153 -7.40 -4.73 2.85
N CYS A 154 -8.11 -5.26 3.85
CA CYS A 154 -8.55 -4.55 5.05
C CYS A 154 -7.52 -4.60 6.19
N THR A 155 -6.37 -5.26 6.00
CA THR A 155 -5.38 -5.44 7.08
C THR A 155 -4.40 -4.27 7.19
N GLY A 156 -4.40 -3.36 6.22
CA GLY A 156 -3.43 -2.27 6.12
C GLY A 156 -2.05 -2.73 5.63
N ILE A 157 -1.87 -4.02 5.36
CA ILE A 157 -0.57 -4.59 5.00
C ILE A 157 0.02 -4.00 3.72
N GLY A 158 -0.82 -3.65 2.74
CA GLY A 158 -0.36 -3.03 1.50
C GLY A 158 0.38 -1.73 1.77
N SER A 159 -0.22 -0.82 2.54
CA SER A 159 0.40 0.46 2.91
C SER A 159 1.64 0.27 3.77
N MET A 160 1.62 -0.67 4.72
CA MET A 160 2.78 -1.00 5.53
C MET A 160 3.94 -1.54 4.69
N ALA A 161 3.67 -2.43 3.74
CA ALA A 161 4.68 -3.00 2.86
C ALA A 161 5.31 -1.94 1.96
N VAL A 162 4.51 -0.99 1.45
CA VAL A 162 5.01 0.16 0.69
C VAL A 162 5.98 0.99 1.53
N VAL A 163 5.56 1.42 2.73
CA VAL A 163 6.39 2.27 3.59
C VAL A 163 7.62 1.52 4.11
N ALA A 164 7.47 0.27 4.54
CA ALA A 164 8.59 -0.56 4.97
C ALA A 164 9.57 -0.83 3.82
N GLY A 165 9.06 -1.06 2.61
CA GLY A 165 9.87 -1.24 1.40
C GLY A 165 10.71 -0.02 1.08
N LEU A 166 10.09 1.16 1.14
CA LEU A 166 10.75 2.45 0.94
C LEU A 166 11.84 2.71 1.98
N VAL A 167 11.53 2.53 3.26
CA VAL A 167 12.50 2.67 4.37
C VAL A 167 13.65 1.66 4.26
N ALA A 168 13.36 0.42 3.87
CA ALA A 168 14.37 -0.60 3.66
C ALA A 168 15.31 -0.26 2.49
N ALA A 169 14.77 0.32 1.42
CA ALA A 169 15.49 0.61 0.20
C ALA A 169 16.52 1.74 0.34
N VAL A 170 16.31 2.76 1.16
CA VAL A 170 17.25 3.89 1.22
C VAL A 170 18.57 3.54 1.92
N ARG A 171 19.64 4.27 1.66
CA ARG A 171 20.92 4.07 2.36
C ARG A 171 21.00 5.02 3.56
N ALA A 172 20.71 4.48 4.74
CA ALA A 172 20.69 5.23 6.00
C ALA A 172 21.05 4.28 7.17
N PRO A 173 21.54 4.81 8.31
CA PRO A 173 21.87 3.98 9.47
C PRO A 173 20.62 3.24 9.99
N LEU A 174 20.82 2.00 10.45
CA LEU A 174 19.72 1.11 10.84
C LEU A 174 18.86 1.68 11.97
N SER A 175 19.44 2.44 12.90
CA SER A 175 18.71 3.11 13.98
C SER A 175 17.63 4.07 13.46
N ARG A 176 17.95 4.88 12.45
CA ARG A 176 16.99 5.82 11.83
C ARG A 176 15.92 5.09 11.02
N LYS A 177 16.29 4.00 10.33
CA LYS A 177 15.33 3.14 9.62
C LYS A 177 14.33 2.49 10.57
N LEU A 178 14.83 1.87 11.64
CA LEU A 178 13.99 1.22 12.65
C LEU A 178 13.11 2.24 13.38
N LEU A 179 13.61 3.46 13.63
CA LEU A 179 12.80 4.55 14.19
C LEU A 179 11.67 4.95 13.24
N ALA A 180 11.98 5.20 11.96
CA ALA A 180 10.98 5.58 10.96
C ALA A 180 9.90 4.49 10.79
N ALA A 181 10.30 3.23 10.65
CA ALA A 181 9.38 2.10 10.54
C ALA A 181 8.60 1.87 11.84
N GLY A 182 9.26 1.96 12.99
CA GLY A 182 8.64 1.77 14.31
C GLY A 182 7.61 2.82 14.68
N ILE A 183 7.64 3.99 14.03
CA ILE A 183 6.61 5.03 14.18
C ILE A 183 5.55 4.88 13.08
N ALA A 184 5.96 4.77 11.82
CA ALA A 184 5.03 4.79 10.69
C ALA A 184 4.12 3.55 10.64
N LEU A 185 4.67 2.34 10.85
CA LEU A 185 3.89 1.10 10.72
C LEU A 185 2.77 0.99 11.76
N PRO A 186 2.98 1.29 13.07
CA PRO A 186 1.89 1.32 14.03
C PRO A 186 0.83 2.38 13.73
N ILE A 187 1.23 3.57 13.24
CA ILE A 187 0.26 4.60 12.83
C ILE A 187 -0.61 4.10 11.69
N ILE A 188 -0.02 3.51 10.65
CA ILE A 188 -0.75 2.90 9.53
C ILE A 188 -1.72 1.84 10.06
N TYR A 189 -1.28 1.00 10.99
CA TYR A 189 -2.12 -0.04 11.57
C TYR A 189 -3.35 0.53 12.27
N VAL A 190 -3.14 1.51 13.16
CA VAL A 190 -4.21 2.15 13.93
C VAL A 190 -5.19 2.85 13.01
N LEU A 191 -4.71 3.61 12.02
CA LEU A 191 -5.56 4.26 11.03
C LEU A 191 -6.36 3.25 10.21
N ASN A 192 -5.79 2.08 9.91
CA ASN A 192 -6.50 1.01 9.25
C ASN A 192 -7.60 0.38 10.13
N ILE A 193 -7.36 0.22 11.44
CA ILE A 193 -8.43 -0.21 12.37
C ILE A 193 -9.55 0.83 12.41
N VAL A 194 -9.22 2.12 12.54
CA VAL A 194 -10.21 3.21 12.50
C VAL A 194 -11.02 3.17 11.21
N ARG A 195 -10.36 2.96 10.05
CA ARG A 195 -11.02 2.78 8.75
C ARG A 195 -12.02 1.62 8.77
N ASN A 196 -11.62 0.45 9.25
CA ASN A 196 -12.48 -0.74 9.27
C ASN A 196 -13.68 -0.56 10.20
N VAL A 197 -13.46 0.03 11.37
CA VAL A 197 -14.54 0.36 12.32
C VAL A 197 -15.51 1.34 11.69
N PHE A 198 -15.00 2.42 11.11
CA PHE A 198 -15.82 3.44 10.46
C PHE A 198 -16.68 2.86 9.33
N ILE A 199 -16.08 2.08 8.43
CA ILE A 199 -16.81 1.46 7.31
C ILE A 199 -17.82 0.44 7.85
N GLY A 200 -17.38 -0.46 8.74
CA GLY A 200 -18.23 -1.53 9.27
C GLY A 200 -19.45 -1.00 10.01
N VAL A 201 -19.25 -0.02 10.90
CA VAL A 201 -20.34 0.60 11.67
C VAL A 201 -21.26 1.43 10.77
N SER A 202 -20.71 2.28 9.89
CA SER A 202 -21.51 3.15 9.03
C SER A 202 -22.30 2.35 7.99
N TYR A 203 -21.69 1.35 7.37
CA TYR A 203 -22.38 0.47 6.44
C TYR A 203 -23.37 -0.43 7.16
N GLY A 204 -22.97 -1.07 8.26
CA GLY A 204 -23.80 -2.00 9.02
C GLY A 204 -25.07 -1.35 9.59
N ASN A 205 -24.99 -0.12 10.06
CA ASN A 205 -26.14 0.64 10.59
C ASN A 205 -26.73 1.65 9.59
N GLN A 206 -26.25 1.66 8.35
CA GLN A 206 -26.75 2.54 7.29
C GLN A 206 -26.64 4.05 7.58
N TYR A 207 -25.67 4.49 8.39
CA TYR A 207 -25.52 5.91 8.77
C TYR A 207 -25.18 6.86 7.62
N ALA A 208 -24.58 6.37 6.53
CA ALA A 208 -24.08 7.21 5.43
C ALA A 208 -24.98 7.16 4.17
N HIS A 209 -26.30 7.20 4.35
CA HIS A 209 -27.27 7.07 3.25
C HIS A 209 -27.54 8.41 2.51
N PHE A 210 -26.49 9.08 2.05
CA PHE A 210 -26.60 10.41 1.45
C PHE A 210 -27.02 10.34 -0.03
N PHE A 211 -28.02 11.14 -0.40
CA PHE A 211 -28.50 11.30 -1.80
C PHE A 211 -28.65 9.95 -2.53
N PRO A 212 -29.53 9.05 -2.07
CA PRO A 212 -29.61 7.67 -2.57
C PRO A 212 -29.83 7.60 -4.08
N ASP A 213 -30.81 8.32 -4.63
CA ASP A 213 -31.14 8.27 -6.06
C ASP A 213 -29.96 8.69 -6.95
N VAL A 214 -29.27 9.77 -6.57
CA VAL A 214 -28.10 10.28 -7.28
C VAL A 214 -26.95 9.29 -7.18
N THR A 215 -26.70 8.77 -5.97
CA THR A 215 -25.60 7.82 -5.73
C THR A 215 -25.84 6.52 -6.50
N MET A 216 -27.06 5.98 -6.47
CA MET A 216 -27.42 4.76 -7.21
C MET A 216 -27.29 4.96 -8.72
N THR A 217 -27.70 6.11 -9.24
CA THR A 217 -27.56 6.42 -10.67
C THR A 217 -26.10 6.59 -11.08
N LEU A 218 -25.31 7.35 -10.31
CA LEU A 218 -23.92 7.67 -10.64
C LEU A 218 -23.00 6.44 -10.54
N PHE A 219 -23.25 5.56 -9.57
CA PHE A 219 -22.45 4.37 -9.32
C PHE A 219 -23.08 3.08 -9.86
N GLY A 220 -24.22 3.15 -10.55
CA GLY A 220 -24.92 2.00 -11.14
C GLY A 220 -25.29 0.94 -10.10
N LEU A 221 -25.89 1.36 -8.98
CA LEU A 221 -26.26 0.46 -7.89
C LEU A 221 -27.70 -0.05 -8.06
N ASP A 222 -27.88 -1.37 -8.00
CA ASP A 222 -29.20 -2.00 -8.04
C ASP A 222 -29.85 -2.17 -6.65
N ASN A 223 -29.10 -1.91 -5.57
CA ASN A 223 -29.55 -2.10 -4.20
C ASN A 223 -29.27 -0.85 -3.35
N PRO A 224 -30.29 -0.21 -2.75
CA PRO A 224 -30.14 1.01 -1.97
C PRO A 224 -29.24 0.83 -0.74
N VAL A 225 -29.19 -0.36 -0.14
CA VAL A 225 -28.37 -0.64 1.05
C VAL A 225 -26.86 -0.42 0.79
N ARG A 226 -26.42 -0.50 -0.48
CA ARG A 226 -25.03 -0.25 -0.87
C ARG A 226 -24.65 1.23 -0.88
N VAL A 227 -25.61 2.16 -0.81
CA VAL A 227 -25.33 3.60 -0.81
C VAL A 227 -24.45 3.97 0.40
N SER A 228 -24.79 3.48 1.59
CA SER A 228 -24.00 3.72 2.80
C SER A 228 -22.56 3.20 2.67
N TYR A 229 -22.38 2.02 2.05
CA TYR A 229 -21.04 1.49 1.76
C TYR A 229 -20.25 2.40 0.83
N ILE A 230 -20.87 2.91 -0.25
CA ILE A 230 -20.17 3.78 -1.21
C ILE A 230 -19.69 5.07 -0.53
N TRP A 231 -20.54 5.71 0.26
CA TRP A 231 -20.15 6.93 0.98
C TRP A 231 -19.07 6.65 2.02
N ALA A 232 -19.21 5.59 2.83
CA ALA A 232 -18.25 5.26 3.86
C ALA A 232 -16.89 4.83 3.27
N ASP A 233 -16.87 3.85 2.35
CA ASP A 233 -15.65 3.25 1.81
C ASP A 233 -15.00 4.11 0.71
N ARG A 234 -15.76 4.45 -0.34
CA ARG A 234 -15.22 5.06 -1.57
C ARG A 234 -15.05 6.57 -1.49
N ILE A 235 -15.79 7.23 -0.62
CA ILE A 235 -15.73 8.68 -0.47
C ILE A 235 -14.94 9.01 0.79
N PHE A 236 -15.48 8.79 1.98
CA PHE A 236 -14.83 9.25 3.21
C PHE A 236 -13.53 8.50 3.53
N ALA A 237 -13.56 7.17 3.58
CA ALA A 237 -12.38 6.39 3.93
C ALA A 237 -11.28 6.48 2.86
N GLN A 238 -11.64 6.46 1.57
CA GLN A 238 -10.67 6.59 0.48
C GLN A 238 -9.97 7.95 0.52
N LEU A 239 -10.72 9.05 0.65
CA LEU A 239 -10.15 10.41 0.74
C LEU A 239 -9.30 10.57 2.01
N GLY A 240 -9.80 10.09 3.15
CA GLY A 240 -9.06 10.10 4.41
C GLY A 240 -7.75 9.32 4.32
N SER A 241 -7.73 8.18 3.61
CA SER A 241 -6.53 7.38 3.40
C SER A 241 -5.48 8.11 2.55
N VAL A 242 -5.88 8.92 1.57
CA VAL A 242 -4.93 9.72 0.78
C VAL A 242 -4.25 10.76 1.67
N VAL A 243 -5.04 11.48 2.47
CA VAL A 243 -4.50 12.46 3.44
C VAL A 243 -3.56 11.79 4.43
N ALA A 244 -3.97 10.65 5.01
CA ALA A 244 -3.14 9.87 5.91
C ALA A 244 -1.81 9.45 5.27
N MET A 245 -1.84 8.98 4.02
CA MET A 245 -0.64 8.58 3.29
C MET A 245 0.34 9.74 3.12
N VAL A 246 -0.16 10.93 2.72
CA VAL A 246 0.67 12.13 2.59
C VAL A 246 1.32 12.50 3.94
N LEU A 247 0.55 12.46 5.03
CA LEU A 247 1.06 12.75 6.37
C LEU A 247 2.10 11.73 6.83
N ILE A 248 1.90 10.44 6.53
CA ILE A 248 2.84 9.38 6.87
C ILE A 248 4.13 9.52 6.04
N ILE A 249 4.03 9.79 4.74
CA ILE A 249 5.21 10.02 3.90
C ILE A 249 5.98 11.25 4.40
N TRP A 250 5.29 12.35 4.67
CA TRP A 250 5.89 13.55 5.26
C TRP A 250 6.61 13.24 6.57
N LEU A 251 5.99 12.47 7.47
CA LEU A 251 6.60 12.03 8.72
C LEU A 251 7.86 11.18 8.49
N VAL A 252 7.80 10.22 7.56
CA VAL A 252 8.92 9.35 7.22
C VAL A 252 10.08 10.15 6.64
N VAL A 253 9.82 11.09 5.73
CA VAL A 253 10.83 11.99 5.15
C VAL A 253 11.50 12.84 6.23
N ARG A 254 10.76 13.30 7.24
CA ARG A 254 11.34 14.10 8.34
C ARG A 254 12.31 13.29 9.21
N ILE A 255 12.11 11.99 9.34
CA ILE A 255 13.02 11.09 10.09
C ILE A 255 14.15 10.57 9.18
N LEU A 256 13.83 10.35 7.91
CA LEU A 256 14.64 9.68 6.90
C LEU A 256 14.62 10.44 5.57
N PRO A 257 15.30 11.60 5.45
CA PRO A 257 15.28 12.43 4.24
C PRO A 257 15.78 11.70 2.99
N GLU A 258 16.56 10.64 3.15
CA GLU A 258 17.04 9.78 2.05
C GLU A 258 15.90 9.09 1.27
N VAL A 259 14.67 9.09 1.82
CA VAL A 259 13.44 8.62 1.17
C VAL A 259 13.01 9.50 0.00
N MET A 260 13.49 10.74 -0.07
CA MET A 260 13.17 11.66 -1.16
C MET A 260 13.67 11.16 -2.51
N GLY A 261 14.87 10.56 -2.58
CA GLY A 261 15.42 10.03 -3.83
C GLY A 261 14.49 9.07 -4.57
N PRO A 262 14.01 7.96 -3.94
CA PRO A 262 13.04 7.09 -4.59
C PRO A 262 11.71 7.77 -4.98
N ILE A 263 11.31 8.84 -4.29
CA ILE A 263 10.09 9.60 -4.63
C ILE A 263 10.35 10.47 -5.87
N GLU A 264 11.49 11.14 -5.94
CA GLU A 264 11.93 11.92 -7.10
C GLU A 264 12.06 11.03 -8.34
N ASP A 265 12.65 9.83 -8.20
CA ASP A 265 12.73 8.83 -9.27
C ASP A 265 11.34 8.47 -9.83
N LEU A 266 10.35 8.32 -8.94
CA LEU A 266 8.99 8.00 -9.32
C LEU A 266 8.30 9.18 -10.03
N LEU A 267 8.51 10.41 -9.54
CA LEU A 267 7.97 11.61 -10.17
C LEU A 267 8.57 11.83 -11.56
N TYR A 268 9.88 11.64 -11.70
CA TYR A 268 10.55 11.68 -12.99
C TYR A 268 9.98 10.63 -13.95
N LEU A 269 9.75 9.39 -13.50
CA LEU A 269 9.15 8.35 -14.34
C LEU A 269 7.74 8.71 -14.85
N LEU A 270 6.97 9.43 -14.03
CA LEU A 270 5.60 9.81 -14.35
C LEU A 270 5.49 11.07 -15.22
N THR A 271 6.44 12.01 -15.07
CA THR A 271 6.34 13.36 -15.66
C THR A 271 7.41 13.63 -16.72
N GLY A 272 8.54 12.91 -16.69
CA GLY A 272 9.72 13.15 -17.51
C GLY A 272 10.59 14.32 -17.05
N GLU A 273 10.25 14.99 -15.95
CA GLU A 273 10.98 16.16 -15.42
C GLU A 273 11.77 15.79 -14.16
N GLU A 274 12.94 16.42 -13.96
CA GLU A 274 13.77 16.25 -12.78
C GLU A 274 13.24 17.09 -11.61
N TYR A 275 13.06 16.48 -10.44
CA TYR A 275 12.58 17.15 -9.22
C TYR A 275 13.65 17.08 -8.13
N ASP A 276 13.95 18.22 -7.50
CA ASP A 276 14.70 18.30 -6.25
C ASP A 276 13.75 18.66 -5.11
N LEU A 277 13.15 17.62 -4.52
CA LEU A 277 12.19 17.79 -3.45
C LEU A 277 12.89 18.13 -2.12
N ALA A 278 14.16 17.75 -1.94
CA ALA A 278 14.92 18.04 -0.73
C ALA A 278 15.18 19.55 -0.56
N SER A 279 15.52 20.23 -1.65
CA SER A 279 15.64 21.69 -1.70
C SER A 279 14.28 22.39 -1.55
N ALA A 280 13.25 21.90 -2.25
CA ALA A 280 11.90 22.49 -2.19
C ALA A 280 11.25 22.43 -0.79
N LEU A 281 11.60 21.43 0.03
CA LEU A 281 11.09 21.28 1.40
C LEU A 281 12.01 21.87 2.49
N ASN A 282 13.08 22.60 2.12
CA ASN A 282 14.07 23.16 3.05
C ASN A 282 14.63 22.13 4.04
N LEU A 283 14.97 20.92 3.55
CA LEU A 283 15.52 19.83 4.39
C LEU A 283 17.05 19.69 4.26
N GLY A 284 17.73 20.66 3.65
CA GLY A 284 19.19 20.73 3.58
C GLY A 284 19.83 21.15 4.91
N PRO A 285 21.13 20.85 5.15
CA PRO A 285 21.85 21.43 6.27
C PRO A 285 21.88 22.95 6.10
N ASP A 286 21.45 23.69 7.12
CA ASP A 286 21.48 25.16 7.15
C ASP A 286 22.82 25.67 6.62
N GLU A 287 22.81 26.38 5.48
CA GLU A 287 23.92 27.22 5.05
C GLU A 287 24.04 28.41 6.02
N THR A 288 24.53 28.13 7.23
CA THR A 288 25.15 29.13 8.10
C THR A 288 26.66 29.08 7.85
N THR A 289 27.06 29.49 6.65
CA THR A 289 28.40 30.04 6.42
C THR A 289 28.24 31.53 6.19
N ALA A 290 28.23 32.27 7.30
CA ALA A 290 28.55 33.68 7.27
C ALA A 290 29.99 33.82 6.75
N ASP A 291 30.12 34.44 5.59
CA ASP A 291 31.38 34.89 5.01
C ASP A 291 32.00 35.97 5.92
N PRO A 292 33.24 35.79 6.45
CA PRO A 292 33.88 36.81 7.26
C PRO A 292 34.62 37.90 6.46
N ASP A 293 34.65 37.88 5.12
CA ASP A 293 35.47 38.81 4.32
C ASP A 293 34.66 39.91 3.61
N ALA A 294 33.86 40.67 4.36
CA ALA A 294 33.26 41.91 3.87
C ALA A 294 33.33 43.04 4.91
N ALA A 295 34.55 43.52 5.19
CA ALA A 295 34.82 44.89 5.61
C ALA A 295 36.32 45.20 5.47
N ASP A 296 36.72 45.61 4.27
CA ASP A 296 37.73 46.68 4.09
C ASP A 296 37.09 48.03 4.46
#